data_AF-A0A2A4ISN2-F1
#
_entry.id   AF-A0A2A4ISN2-F1
#
_cell.length_a   1.000
_cell.length_b   1.000
_cell.length_c   1.000
_cell.angle_alpha   90.00
_cell.angle_beta   90.00
_cell.angle_gamma   90.00
#
_symmetry.space_group_name_H-M   'P 1'
#
loop_
_entity.id
_entity.type
_entity.pdbx_description
1 polymer ?
#
loop_
_entity_poly.entity_id
_entity_poly.type
_entity_poly.pdbx_seq_one_letter_code
_entity_poly.pdbx_strand_id
1 'polypeptide(L)'
;MQPRWLVTLDENLQPLNVSVRVGQAVDVIGKAGTPKTIAGSHTHTTPVLLSFGERAELATDEYIPLSPVMEGFVILKKNEDSVMAPVQ
;
A
#
# COMPACT_ATOMS: atom_id res chain seq x y z
N MET A 1 4.77 8.07 22.63
CA MET A 1 4.16 7.61 21.35
C MET A 1 5.20 7.80 20.26
N GLN A 2 5.44 6.80 19.41
CA GLN A 2 6.33 6.92 18.25
C GLN A 2 5.47 7.19 16.99
N PRO A 3 5.83 8.17 16.15
CA PRO A 3 5.11 8.40 14.90
C PRO A 3 5.24 7.19 13.97
N ARG A 4 4.12 6.79 13.38
CA ARG A 4 4.06 5.76 12.33
C ARG A 4 4.06 6.45 10.98
N TRP A 5 4.79 5.89 10.04
CA TRP A 5 4.99 6.48 8.72
C TRP A 5 5.24 5.37 7.71
N LEU A 6 5.06 5.69 6.43
CA LEU A 6 5.35 4.81 5.32
C LEU A 6 6.15 5.58 4.29
N VAL A 7 7.31 5.03 3.94
CA VAL A 7 8.17 5.48 2.84
C VAL A 7 8.40 4.27 1.94
N THR A 8 8.24 4.45 0.64
CA THR A 8 8.45 3.38 -0.34
C THR A 8 9.72 3.62 -1.13
N LEU A 9 10.45 2.53 -1.37
CA LEU A 9 11.71 2.52 -2.10
C LEU A 9 11.63 1.52 -3.25
N ASP A 10 12.42 1.71 -4.29
CA ASP A 10 12.64 0.70 -5.32
C ASP A 10 13.70 -0.35 -4.89
N GLU A 11 13.98 -1.33 -5.76
CA GLU A 11 14.99 -2.36 -5.52
C GLU A 11 16.43 -1.80 -5.43
N ASN A 12 16.68 -0.58 -5.89
CA ASN A 12 17.95 0.14 -5.79
C ASN A 12 18.01 1.09 -4.59
N LEU A 13 17.05 0.99 -3.67
CA LEU A 13 16.91 1.83 -2.47
C LEU A 13 16.71 3.32 -2.79
N GLN A 14 16.21 3.64 -3.99
CA GLN A 14 15.81 5.00 -4.35
C GLN A 14 14.37 5.28 -3.90
N PRO A 15 14.06 6.50 -3.43
CA PRO A 15 12.69 6.88 -3.11
C PRO A 15 11.75 6.69 -4.29
N LEU A 16 10.64 6.00 -4.07
CA LEU A 16 9.63 5.73 -5.08
C LEU A 16 8.28 6.25 -4.57
N ASN A 17 7.74 7.27 -5.23
CA ASN A 17 6.44 7.85 -4.85
C ASN A 17 5.31 7.02 -5.48
N VAL A 18 4.54 6.33 -4.64
CA VAL A 18 3.42 5.50 -5.11
C VAL A 18 2.11 5.91 -4.43
N SER A 19 1.01 5.62 -5.12
CA SER A 19 -0.33 5.83 -4.59
C SER A 19 -0.68 4.70 -3.61
N VAL A 20 -1.09 5.08 -2.40
CA VAL A 20 -1.48 4.16 -1.32
C VAL A 20 -2.85 4.56 -0.78
N ARG A 21 -3.65 3.58 -0.36
CA ARG A 21 -4.89 3.81 0.37
C ARG A 21 -4.64 3.64 1.86
N VAL A 22 -4.96 4.66 2.65
CA VAL A 22 -4.77 4.68 4.10
C VAL A 22 -6.13 4.77 4.77
N GLY A 23 -6.39 3.94 5.77
CA GLY A 23 -7.64 3.99 6.54
C GLY A 23 -7.60 3.11 7.77
N GLN A 24 -8.73 3.02 8.47
CA GLN A 24 -8.82 2.28 9.72
C GLN A 24 -8.64 0.78 9.52
N ALA A 25 -7.72 0.18 10.27
CA ALA A 25 -7.51 -1.26 10.29
C ALA A 25 -8.73 -1.97 10.90
N VAL A 26 -9.22 -2.98 10.18
CA VAL A 26 -10.35 -3.83 10.57
C VAL A 26 -10.03 -5.28 10.16
N ASP A 27 -10.59 -6.27 10.85
CA ASP A 27 -10.28 -7.67 10.55
C ASP A 27 -10.79 -8.09 9.17
N VAL A 28 -12.09 -7.91 8.92
CA VAL A 28 -12.71 -8.13 7.61
C VAL A 28 -13.91 -7.20 7.46
N ILE A 29 -13.96 -6.50 6.33
CA ILE A 29 -15.14 -5.77 5.85
C ILE A 29 -15.42 -6.16 4.38
N GLY A 30 -16.62 -5.88 3.89
CA GLY A 30 -17.03 -6.18 2.51
C GLY A 30 -17.86 -7.46 2.38
N LYS A 31 -18.15 -7.86 1.13
CA LYS A 31 -18.93 -9.07 0.82
C LYS A 31 -18.04 -10.30 0.79
N ALA A 32 -18.62 -11.48 1.03
CA ALA A 32 -17.94 -12.75 0.83
C ALA A 32 -17.34 -12.82 -0.60
N GLY A 33 -16.05 -13.17 -0.69
CA GLY A 33 -15.29 -13.23 -1.95
C GLY A 33 -14.40 -12.03 -2.26
N THR A 34 -14.63 -10.85 -1.64
CA THR A 34 -13.73 -9.69 -1.74
C THR A 34 -13.54 -9.03 -0.36
N PRO A 35 -13.01 -9.77 0.63
CA PRO A 35 -12.75 -9.22 1.95
C PRO A 35 -11.73 -8.08 1.84
N LYS A 36 -11.98 -6.97 2.53
CA LYS A 36 -11.02 -5.87 2.73
C LYS A 36 -10.69 -5.75 4.20
N THR A 37 -9.49 -5.26 4.50
CA THR A 37 -8.99 -5.10 5.88
C THR A 37 -8.83 -3.63 6.28
N ILE A 38 -9.26 -2.70 5.42
CA ILE A 38 -9.17 -1.25 5.62
C ILE A 38 -10.54 -0.61 5.37
N ALA A 39 -11.08 0.05 6.38
CA ALA A 39 -12.33 0.82 6.30
C ALA A 39 -12.06 2.31 6.06
N GLY A 40 -12.93 2.96 5.28
CA GLY A 40 -12.90 4.41 5.07
C GLY A 40 -11.58 4.92 4.48
N SER A 41 -11.01 4.20 3.51
CA SER A 41 -9.68 4.55 3.01
C SER A 41 -9.65 5.80 2.14
N HIS A 42 -8.59 6.59 2.30
CA HIS A 42 -8.25 7.75 1.49
C HIS A 42 -6.96 7.49 0.72
N THR A 43 -6.86 8.04 -0.49
CA THR A 43 -5.66 7.89 -1.32
C THR A 43 -4.63 8.96 -0.97
N HIS A 44 -3.40 8.53 -0.72
CA HIS A 44 -2.23 9.37 -0.49
C HIS A 44 -1.09 8.97 -1.44
N THR A 45 -0.08 9.83 -1.55
CA THR A 45 1.19 9.50 -2.19
C THR A 45 2.25 9.36 -1.11
N THR A 46 3.05 8.30 -1.15
CA THR A 46 4.17 8.13 -0.23
C THR A 46 5.26 9.18 -0.49
N PRO A 47 5.96 9.67 0.56
CA PRO A 47 5.87 9.27 1.95
C PRO A 47 4.66 9.85 2.71
N VAL A 48 4.07 9.07 3.63
CA VAL A 48 2.85 9.45 4.37
C VAL A 48 2.96 9.11 5.86
N LEU A 49 2.33 9.92 6.72
CA LEU A 49 2.16 9.61 8.15
C LEU A 49 0.91 8.76 8.35
N LEU A 50 1.00 7.76 9.24
CA LEU A 50 -0.13 6.90 9.58
C LEU A 50 -0.62 7.25 10.99
N SER A 51 -1.92 7.50 11.13
CA SER A 51 -2.53 7.75 12.42
C SER A 51 -2.64 6.47 13.25
N PHE A 52 -3.02 6.62 14.52
CA PHE A 52 -3.29 5.48 15.39
C PHE A 52 -4.42 4.62 14.81
N GLY A 53 -4.20 3.31 14.71
CA GLY A 53 -5.18 2.38 14.16
C GLY A 53 -5.25 2.32 12.63
N GLU A 54 -4.53 3.19 11.92
CA GLU A 54 -4.53 3.18 10.45
C GLU A 54 -3.57 2.12 9.87
N ARG A 55 -3.92 1.63 8.68
CA ARG A 55 -3.10 0.79 7.81
C ARG A 55 -3.08 1.38 6.40
N ALA A 56 -2.01 1.09 5.68
CA ALA A 56 -1.88 1.42 4.27
C ALA A 56 -1.92 0.14 3.41
N GLU A 57 -2.45 0.25 2.19
CA GLU A 57 -2.34 -0.73 1.11
C GLU A 57 -1.96 -0.01 -0.19
N LEU A 58 -1.31 -0.69 -1.15
CA LEU A 58 -1.06 -0.11 -2.48
C LEU A 58 -2.40 0.17 -3.17
N ALA A 59 -2.51 1.30 -3.86
CA ALA A 59 -3.75 1.66 -4.56
C ALA A 59 -3.93 0.93 -5.90
N THR A 60 -2.83 0.41 -6.46
CA THR A 60 -2.71 -0.18 -7.81
C THR A 60 -1.75 -1.37 -7.79
N ASP A 61 -1.90 -2.29 -8.75
CA ASP A 61 -1.07 -3.49 -8.88
C ASP A 61 0.24 -3.29 -9.66
N GLU A 62 0.63 -2.04 -9.97
CA GLU A 62 1.89 -1.71 -10.68
C GLU A 62 3.14 -2.20 -9.94
N TYR A 63 3.06 -2.27 -8.61
CA TYR A 63 4.14 -2.71 -7.74
C TYR A 63 3.67 -3.80 -6.79
N ILE A 64 4.60 -4.65 -6.40
CA ILE A 64 4.42 -5.69 -5.39
C ILE A 64 5.33 -5.34 -4.19
N PRO A 65 4.79 -5.20 -2.97
CA PRO A 65 5.61 -4.93 -1.81
C PRO A 65 6.35 -6.20 -1.39
N LEU A 66 7.64 -6.05 -1.05
CA LEU A 66 8.45 -7.15 -0.52
C LEU A 66 8.22 -7.40 0.98
N SER A 67 7.37 -6.58 1.61
CA SER A 67 6.93 -6.71 3.01
C SER A 67 5.42 -6.97 3.05
N PRO A 68 4.94 -7.82 3.97
CA PRO A 68 3.50 -8.00 4.19
C PRO A 68 2.83 -6.79 4.86
N VAL A 69 3.61 -5.83 5.38
CA VAL A 69 3.12 -4.64 6.08
C VAL A 69 3.62 -3.38 5.38
N MET A 70 2.70 -2.47 5.08
CA MET A 70 2.97 -1.16 4.49
C MET A 70 3.24 -0.11 5.57
N GLU A 71 4.33 -0.26 6.32
CA GLU A 71 4.78 0.68 7.36
C GLU A 71 6.32 0.69 7.46
N GLY A 72 6.89 1.84 7.80
CA GLY A 72 8.33 2.07 7.79
C GLY A 72 8.86 2.26 6.37
N PHE A 73 10.06 1.77 6.11
CA PHE A 73 10.60 1.68 4.75
C PHE A 73 10.14 0.36 4.11
N VAL A 74 9.47 0.46 2.97
CA VAL A 74 8.98 -0.70 2.23
C VAL A 74 9.56 -0.69 0.82
N ILE A 75 10.28 -1.77 0.48
CA ILE A 75 10.81 -1.96 -0.86
C ILE A 75 9.69 -2.52 -1.75
N LEU A 76 9.52 -1.88 -2.89
CA LEU A 76 8.56 -2.24 -3.92
C LEU A 76 9.30 -2.79 -5.13
N LYS A 77 8.86 -3.96 -5.59
CA LYS A 77 9.29 -4.54 -6.86
C LYS A 77 8.26 -4.20 -7.93
N LYS A 78 8.71 -3.84 -9.12
CA LYS A 78 7.80 -3.60 -10.25
C LYS A 78 7.09 -4.90 -10.63
N ASN A 79 5.78 -4.83 -10.84
CA ASN A 79 4.99 -5.96 -11.28
C ASN A 79 5.11 -6.11 -12.81
N GLU A 80 5.81 -7.14 -13.28
CA GLU A 80 5.96 -7.43 -14.72
C GLU A 80 4.63 -7.86 -15.36
N ASP A 81 3.75 -8.52 -14.61
CA ASP A 81 2.44 -8.97 -15.09
C ASP A 81 1.48 -7.78 -15.33
N SER A 82 1.66 -6.68 -14.59
CA SER A 82 0.86 -5.46 -14.74
C SER A 82 1.10 -4.76 -16.08
N VAL A 83 2.24 -4.99 -16.74
CA VAL A 83 2.57 -4.40 -18.06
C VAL A 83 2.02 -5.27 -19.20
N MET A 84 1.58 -6.50 -18.90
CA MET A 84 1.18 -7.50 -19.89
C MET A 84 -0.34 -7.67 -20.07
N ALA A 85 -1.18 -6.92 -19.37
CA ALA A 85 -2.62 -6.93 -19.64
C ALA A 85 -2.90 -6.26 -21.00
N PRO A 86 -3.28 -7.01 -22.05
CA PRO A 86 -3.67 -6.41 -23.30
C PRO A 86 -4.96 -5.63 -23.06
N VAL A 87 -5.04 -4.41 -23.60
CA VAL A 87 -6.32 -3.74 -23.85
C VAL A 87 -7.13 -4.70 -24.72
N GLN A 88 -8.12 -5.35 -24.14
CA GLN A 88 -9.20 -6.02 -24.88
C GLN A 88 -10.22 -4.99 -25.34
#